data_AF-A0A937VY29-F1
#
_entry.id   AF-A0A937VY29-F1
#
_cell.length_a   1.000
_cell.length_b   1.000
_cell.length_c   1.000
_cell.angle_alpha   90.00
_cell.angle_beta   90.00
_cell.angle_gamma   90.00
#
_symmetry.space_group_name_H-M   'P 1'
#
loop_
_entity.id
_entity.type
_entity.pdbx_description
1 polymer ?
#
loop_
_entity_poly.entity_id
_entity_poly.type
_entity_poly.pdbx_seq_one_letter_code
_entity_poly.pdbx_strand_id
1 'polypeptide(L)'
;MEITKKKKFCLLLVVGLAAGLGFLHINHEKKTNPTAHKLVGLFPQTPEEVDIYVKETCHILDEQANTFTSVRFDDRNFENTVGKWDEIGKMLTERMIILKSLSISGASQETIDAGENGFAVIKDYLFEKLSTNPSIPFAVISFLEKTESNIEFTPYEWNYINQLAQTLNSGWFPLLYQRKIDAMKARISIMPRQDYKYKCGEAIEKKLEVNKPSFSLLNFNVCFLPGKLPLLYGGMLPWNERVEKVAQKIKHLDADIVCLQEVFEEKSAEALFDLLKGKYAHFYLHVGPRTFGFTEGSAGLNSGLFIASKLRIDNPEYIPFEKSGIHVKRGFFNFSLSTDEGEFMHIYTTHLEAFNEFPGPELRKQQLEQILNRMKENILKNNKKIGIVLCGDLNIPLKSNEPAEFLLSEHFIDSYNKINSKVTLENRTCLDFSNIIWKAKLDLNKYALVPEILDYAVLLKSHPELQGFDNGNFSIYTAVIPMNDEKKPLEALSDHHAEISLIQIEK
;
A
#
# COMPACT_ATOMS: atom_id res chain seq x y z
N MET A 1 -53.67 6.99 -15.16
CA MET A 1 -53.57 8.42 -14.80
C MET A 1 -53.40 8.50 -13.30
N GLU A 2 -52.36 9.22 -12.85
CA GLU A 2 -52.07 9.62 -11.47
C GLU A 2 -51.86 8.55 -10.38
N ILE A 3 -50.60 8.13 -10.23
CA ILE A 3 -49.99 7.88 -8.92
C ILE A 3 -48.67 8.64 -8.91
N THR A 4 -48.61 9.78 -8.21
CA THR A 4 -47.37 10.55 -8.05
C THR A 4 -47.08 10.84 -6.58
N LYS A 5 -45.78 10.67 -6.25
CA LYS A 5 -45.03 11.39 -5.22
C LYS A 5 -45.30 11.04 -3.75
N LYS A 6 -44.66 9.97 -3.28
CA LYS A 6 -44.01 9.93 -1.96
C LYS A 6 -42.73 9.09 -2.01
N LYS A 7 -41.58 9.76 -2.13
CA LYS A 7 -40.23 9.32 -1.68
C LYS A 7 -39.21 10.43 -1.98
N LYS A 8 -39.18 11.43 -1.11
CA LYS A 8 -38.02 12.31 -0.88
C LYS A 8 -38.05 12.66 0.61
N PHE A 9 -37.46 11.79 1.41
CA PHE A 9 -37.14 12.04 2.81
C PHE A 9 -35.74 11.44 3.03
N CYS A 10 -34.90 12.18 3.75
CA CYS A 10 -33.47 11.96 4.02
C CYS A 10 -32.48 12.54 2.99
N LEU A 11 -32.43 13.87 2.88
CA LEU A 11 -31.17 14.62 2.72
C LEU A 11 -31.40 16.11 3.05
N LEU A 12 -31.50 16.45 4.34
CA LEU A 12 -31.56 17.86 4.79
C LEU A 12 -31.32 17.94 6.29
N LEU A 13 -30.04 17.91 6.71
CA LEU A 13 -29.65 18.32 8.06
C LEU A 13 -28.15 18.60 8.22
N VAL A 14 -27.57 19.51 7.41
CA VAL A 14 -26.39 20.32 7.84
C VAL A 14 -26.40 21.66 7.09
N VAL A 15 -27.35 22.54 7.40
CA VAL A 15 -27.19 23.99 7.17
C VAL A 15 -27.87 24.70 8.34
N GLY A 16 -27.07 25.32 9.20
CA GLY A 16 -27.59 26.21 10.24
C GLY A 16 -26.72 26.24 11.48
N LEU A 17 -25.67 27.08 11.46
CA LEU A 17 -25.33 27.99 12.56
C LEU A 17 -24.11 28.83 12.17
N ALA A 18 -24.38 30.01 11.62
CA ALA A 18 -23.46 31.13 11.59
C ALA A 18 -24.24 32.34 12.12
N ALA A 19 -23.88 32.83 13.30
CA ALA A 19 -23.99 34.24 13.73
C ALA A 19 -23.40 34.38 15.14
N GLY A 20 -22.31 35.13 15.27
CA GLY A 20 -21.66 35.45 16.55
C GLY A 20 -20.36 36.21 16.35
N LEU A 21 -20.50 37.53 16.18
CA LEU A 21 -19.50 38.57 15.90
C LEU A 21 -18.20 38.52 16.74
N GLY A 22 -17.09 38.88 16.09
CA GLY A 22 -15.84 39.31 16.72
C GLY A 22 -14.84 39.86 15.69
N PHE A 23 -14.94 41.15 15.38
CA PHE A 23 -13.98 41.89 14.55
C PHE A 23 -12.58 41.80 15.16
N LEU A 24 -11.64 41.15 14.48
CA LEU A 24 -10.20 41.30 14.67
C LEU A 24 -9.57 41.66 13.34
N HIS A 25 -9.17 42.92 13.22
CA HIS A 25 -8.32 43.42 12.16
C HIS A 25 -6.91 42.83 12.39
N ILE A 26 -6.61 41.70 11.74
CA ILE A 26 -5.26 41.12 11.73
C ILE A 26 -4.54 41.71 10.53
N ASN A 27 -3.48 42.48 10.82
CA ASN A 27 -2.50 42.89 9.84
C ASN A 27 -1.96 41.65 9.10
N HIS A 28 -2.19 41.59 7.80
CA HIS A 28 -1.53 40.64 6.89
C HIS A 28 -0.06 41.03 6.74
N GLU A 29 0.74 40.78 7.76
CA GLU A 29 2.16 40.51 7.54
C GLU A 29 2.25 39.18 6.78
N LYS A 30 2.96 39.19 5.64
CA LYS A 30 3.32 37.98 4.89
C LYS A 30 4.16 37.09 5.79
N LYS A 31 3.52 36.26 6.62
CA LYS A 31 4.17 35.12 7.27
C LYS A 31 4.60 34.18 6.16
N THR A 32 5.88 34.25 5.78
CA THR A 32 6.54 33.21 5.01
C THR A 32 6.31 31.89 5.72
N ASN A 33 5.69 30.94 5.03
CA ASN A 33 5.27 29.66 5.58
C ASN A 33 6.52 28.94 6.18
N PRO A 34 6.66 28.82 7.52
CA PRO A 34 7.87 28.30 8.16
C PRO A 34 8.27 26.90 7.69
N THR A 35 7.29 26.17 7.15
CA THR A 35 7.41 24.80 6.66
C THR A 35 8.15 24.69 5.31
N ALA A 36 8.09 25.72 4.46
CA ALA A 36 8.75 25.66 3.14
C ALA A 36 10.29 25.67 3.27
N HIS A 37 10.83 26.37 4.27
CA HIS A 37 12.27 26.35 4.56
C HIS A 37 12.76 25.01 5.15
N LYS A 38 11.87 24.19 5.72
CA LYS A 38 12.23 22.84 6.21
C LYS A 38 12.40 21.81 5.09
N LEU A 39 11.86 22.08 3.90
CA LEU A 39 11.92 21.13 2.77
C LEU A 39 13.17 21.32 1.89
N VAL A 40 13.79 22.50 1.94
CA VAL A 40 15.03 22.79 1.20
C VAL A 40 16.18 21.98 1.82
N GLY A 41 16.84 21.15 1.01
CA GLY A 41 17.95 20.29 1.45
C GLY A 41 17.54 18.87 1.85
N LEU A 42 16.29 18.45 1.61
CA LEU A 42 15.87 17.07 1.92
C LEU A 42 16.41 16.02 0.94
N PHE A 43 16.62 16.41 -0.31
CA PHE A 43 17.15 15.58 -1.40
C PHE A 43 18.40 16.24 -1.97
N PRO A 44 19.44 15.46 -2.34
CA PRO A 44 20.64 16.04 -2.91
C PRO A 44 20.34 16.74 -4.23
N GLN A 45 20.85 17.95 -4.40
CA GLN A 45 20.65 18.82 -5.56
C GLN A 45 21.94 19.02 -6.36
N THR A 46 23.10 18.81 -5.73
CA THR A 46 24.43 18.94 -6.37
C THR A 46 25.20 17.63 -6.30
N PRO A 47 26.21 17.42 -7.15
CA PRO A 47 27.10 16.26 -7.07
C PRO A 47 27.74 16.08 -5.68
N GLU A 48 28.12 17.17 -5.01
CA GLU A 48 28.71 17.13 -3.67
C GLU A 48 27.69 16.68 -2.62
N GLU A 49 26.44 17.14 -2.71
CA GLU A 49 25.36 16.68 -1.83
C GLU A 49 25.05 15.20 -2.05
N VAL A 50 25.14 14.70 -3.30
CA VAL A 50 25.01 13.26 -3.60
C VAL A 50 26.13 12.46 -2.93
N ASP A 51 27.39 12.90 -3.03
CA ASP A 51 28.52 12.22 -2.39
C ASP A 51 28.37 12.17 -0.86
N ILE A 52 27.96 13.28 -0.23
CA ILE A 52 27.64 13.32 1.21
C ILE A 52 26.54 12.31 1.54
N TYR A 53 25.45 12.32 0.77
CA TYR A 53 24.30 11.43 0.97
C TYR A 53 24.68 9.95 0.87
N VAL A 54 25.54 9.59 -0.09
CA VAL A 54 26.05 8.22 -0.27
C VAL A 54 26.91 7.81 0.93
N LYS A 55 27.84 8.69 1.37
CA LYS A 55 28.70 8.43 2.54
C LYS A 55 27.91 8.26 3.82
N GLU A 56 26.93 9.13 4.07
CA GLU A 56 26.02 9.01 5.21
C GLU A 56 25.24 7.68 5.15
N THR A 57 24.75 7.31 3.97
CA THR A 57 24.01 6.05 3.80
C THR A 57 24.90 4.84 4.15
N CYS A 58 26.13 4.78 3.63
CA CYS A 58 27.08 3.72 3.96
C CYS A 58 27.41 3.68 5.47
N HIS A 59 27.57 4.84 6.10
CA HIS A 59 27.84 4.92 7.52
C HIS A 59 26.68 4.39 8.37
N ILE A 60 25.43 4.78 8.06
CA ILE A 60 24.24 4.29 8.75
C ILE A 60 24.11 2.77 8.55
N LEU A 61 24.39 2.26 7.34
CA LEU A 61 24.38 0.81 7.08
C LEU A 61 25.41 0.06 7.95
N ASP A 62 26.62 0.60 8.11
CA ASP A 62 27.62 0.05 9.03
C ASP A 62 27.10 0.01 10.48
N GLU A 63 26.51 1.10 10.97
CA GLU A 63 25.95 1.17 12.33
C GLU A 63 24.82 0.17 12.56
N GLN A 64 23.90 0.03 11.59
CA GLN A 64 22.79 -0.91 11.69
C GLN A 64 23.26 -2.36 11.59
N ALA A 65 24.23 -2.65 10.72
CA ALA A 65 24.85 -3.97 10.62
C ALA A 65 25.58 -4.37 11.90
N ASN A 66 26.33 -3.43 12.50
CA ASN A 66 26.99 -3.63 13.79
C ASN A 66 25.96 -3.87 14.91
N THR A 67 24.90 -3.08 14.93
CA THR A 67 23.80 -3.26 15.89
C THR A 67 23.16 -4.65 15.75
N PHE A 68 22.85 -5.07 14.52
CA PHE A 68 22.27 -6.36 14.21
C PHE A 68 23.19 -7.53 14.63
N THR A 69 24.48 -7.44 14.34
CA THR A 69 25.46 -8.49 14.68
C THR A 69 25.81 -8.53 16.16
N SER A 70 25.63 -7.41 16.89
CA SER A 70 25.89 -7.32 18.33
C SER A 70 24.80 -7.92 19.22
N VAL A 71 23.62 -8.26 18.68
CA VAL A 71 22.52 -8.85 19.46
C VAL A 71 22.98 -10.20 20.04
N ARG A 72 22.98 -10.30 21.38
CA ARG A 72 23.38 -11.52 22.09
C ARG A 72 22.47 -12.68 21.70
N PHE A 73 23.02 -13.89 21.67
CA PHE A 73 22.28 -15.09 21.32
C PHE A 73 20.96 -15.23 22.12
N ASP A 74 21.03 -15.01 23.43
CA ASP A 74 19.89 -15.13 24.35
C ASP A 74 18.85 -14.03 24.16
N ASP A 75 19.23 -12.90 23.57
CA ASP A 75 18.31 -11.79 23.30
C ASP A 75 17.62 -11.96 21.94
N ARG A 76 18.18 -12.75 21.00
CA ARG A 76 17.64 -12.91 19.64
C ARG A 76 16.18 -13.38 19.65
N ASN A 77 15.31 -12.61 19.03
CA ASN A 77 13.91 -12.90 18.72
C ASN A 77 13.58 -12.39 17.30
N PHE A 78 12.34 -12.59 16.86
CA PHE A 78 11.92 -12.17 15.53
C PHE A 78 12.15 -10.66 15.31
N GLU A 79 11.69 -9.84 16.24
CA GLU A 79 11.71 -8.38 16.10
C GLU A 79 13.13 -7.79 16.08
N ASN A 80 13.99 -8.20 17.01
CA ASN A 80 15.33 -7.65 17.12
C ASN A 80 16.37 -8.28 16.19
N THR A 81 16.01 -9.34 15.47
CA THR A 81 16.85 -9.96 14.45
C THR A 81 16.24 -9.70 13.08
N VAL A 82 15.20 -10.45 12.75
CA VAL A 82 14.58 -10.48 11.44
C VAL A 82 13.87 -9.14 11.13
N GLY A 83 13.21 -8.52 12.12
CA GLY A 83 12.62 -7.19 11.99
C GLY A 83 13.67 -6.09 11.72
N LYS A 84 14.78 -6.05 12.47
CA LYS A 84 15.87 -5.09 12.21
C LYS A 84 16.50 -5.27 10.83
N TRP A 85 16.62 -6.51 10.35
CA TRP A 85 17.12 -6.77 9.00
C TRP A 85 16.19 -6.19 7.93
N ASP A 86 14.87 -6.35 8.10
CA ASP A 86 13.87 -5.72 7.24
C ASP A 86 13.96 -4.18 7.23
N GLU A 87 14.20 -3.57 8.40
CA GLU A 87 14.37 -2.10 8.53
C GLU A 87 15.57 -1.60 7.72
N ILE A 88 16.71 -2.30 7.78
CA ILE A 88 17.90 -2.00 6.95
C ILE A 88 17.52 -2.02 5.47
N GLY A 89 16.74 -3.01 5.05
CA GLY A 89 16.32 -3.16 3.66
C GLY A 89 15.41 -2.07 3.13
N LYS A 90 14.44 -1.66 3.95
CA LYS A 90 13.53 -0.55 3.63
C LYS A 90 14.30 0.75 3.52
N MET A 91 15.19 1.03 4.47
CA MET A 91 16.07 2.19 4.42
C MET A 91 16.92 2.18 3.15
N LEU A 92 17.55 1.05 2.83
CA LEU A 92 18.36 0.93 1.62
C LEU A 92 17.54 1.20 0.36
N THR A 93 16.35 0.61 0.28
CA THR A 93 15.42 0.77 -0.84
C THR A 93 15.01 2.23 -0.99
N GLU A 94 14.64 2.91 0.10
CA GLU A 94 14.38 4.36 0.10
C GLU A 94 15.58 5.13 -0.46
N ARG A 95 16.78 4.88 0.06
CA ARG A 95 17.97 5.66 -0.32
C ARG A 95 18.32 5.48 -1.80
N MET A 96 18.22 4.24 -2.29
CA MET A 96 18.45 3.90 -3.70
C MET A 96 17.39 4.49 -4.63
N ILE A 97 16.12 4.50 -4.21
CA ILE A 97 15.03 5.13 -4.95
C ILE A 97 15.28 6.64 -5.10
N ILE A 98 15.65 7.33 -4.02
CA ILE A 98 15.94 8.76 -4.05
C ILE A 98 17.02 9.11 -5.08
N LEU A 99 18.10 8.33 -5.14
CA LEU A 99 19.18 8.55 -6.12
C LEU A 99 18.70 8.33 -7.55
N LYS A 100 17.93 7.27 -7.81
CA LYS A 100 17.34 7.01 -9.14
C LYS A 100 16.38 8.13 -9.58
N SER A 101 15.61 8.67 -8.65
CA SER A 101 14.63 9.72 -8.92
C SER A 101 15.24 11.08 -9.21
N LEU A 102 16.57 11.26 -9.09
CA LEU A 102 17.22 12.49 -9.52
C LEU A 102 17.00 12.76 -11.02
N SER A 103 16.90 11.73 -11.84
CA SER A 103 16.60 11.83 -13.29
C SER A 103 15.27 12.53 -13.61
N ILE A 104 14.26 12.39 -12.74
CA ILE A 104 12.92 12.97 -12.90
C ILE A 104 12.71 14.24 -12.05
N SER A 105 13.68 14.58 -11.20
CA SER A 105 13.61 15.73 -10.29
C SER A 105 13.83 17.10 -10.97
N GLY A 106 14.37 17.09 -12.19
CA GLY A 106 14.87 18.30 -12.85
C GLY A 106 16.26 18.74 -12.37
N ALA A 107 17.02 17.86 -11.71
CA ALA A 107 18.42 18.07 -11.36
C ALA A 107 19.31 18.25 -12.59
N SER A 108 20.51 18.80 -12.39
CA SER A 108 21.51 18.91 -13.46
C SER A 108 21.99 17.53 -13.92
N GLN A 109 22.46 17.41 -15.17
CA GLN A 109 23.02 16.14 -15.67
C GLN A 109 24.18 15.63 -14.79
N GLU A 110 25.05 16.54 -14.32
CA GLU A 110 26.15 16.18 -13.40
C GLU A 110 25.63 15.58 -12.09
N THR A 111 24.53 16.13 -11.54
CA THR A 111 23.87 15.59 -10.34
C THR A 111 23.23 14.23 -10.63
N ILE A 112 22.63 14.03 -11.80
CA ILE A 112 22.03 12.75 -12.22
C ILE A 112 23.13 11.69 -12.35
N ASP A 113 24.22 11.99 -13.04
CA ASP A 113 25.37 11.08 -13.20
C ASP A 113 25.99 10.74 -11.84
N ALA A 114 26.13 11.72 -10.95
CA ALA A 114 26.56 11.49 -9.57
C ALA A 114 25.58 10.57 -8.83
N GLY A 115 24.27 10.73 -9.05
CA GLY A 115 23.21 9.89 -8.50
C GLY A 115 23.31 8.43 -8.94
N GLU A 116 23.51 8.20 -10.23
CA GLU A 116 23.70 6.86 -10.80
C GLU A 116 24.97 6.18 -10.25
N ASN A 117 26.07 6.93 -10.18
CA ASN A 117 27.31 6.45 -9.56
C ASN A 117 27.10 6.13 -8.06
N GLY A 118 26.42 7.01 -7.32
CA GLY A 118 26.09 6.79 -5.93
C GLY A 118 25.20 5.57 -5.70
N PHE A 119 24.24 5.33 -6.60
CA PHE A 119 23.41 4.13 -6.58
C PHE A 119 24.27 2.88 -6.75
N ALA A 120 25.21 2.88 -7.71
CA ALA A 120 26.15 1.78 -7.91
C ALA A 120 27.00 1.54 -6.66
N VAL A 121 27.55 2.60 -6.04
CA VAL A 121 28.33 2.49 -4.80
C VAL A 121 27.54 1.86 -3.66
N ILE A 122 26.30 2.30 -3.42
CA ILE A 122 25.44 1.74 -2.36
C ILE A 122 25.09 0.27 -2.66
N LYS A 123 24.81 -0.03 -3.92
CA LYS A 123 24.53 -1.39 -4.38
C LYS A 123 25.74 -2.30 -4.14
N ASP A 124 26.92 -1.88 -4.58
CA ASP A 124 28.16 -2.65 -4.39
C ASP A 124 28.49 -2.78 -2.91
N TYR A 125 28.25 -1.75 -2.10
CA TYR A 125 28.40 -1.82 -0.65
C TYR A 125 27.50 -2.91 -0.02
N LEU A 126 26.22 -3.02 -0.43
CA LEU A 126 25.34 -4.10 0.02
C LEU A 126 25.95 -5.47 -0.28
N PHE A 127 26.43 -5.69 -1.51
CA PHE A 127 26.97 -6.97 -1.92
C PHE A 127 28.33 -7.26 -1.31
N GLU A 128 29.26 -6.34 -1.38
CA GLU A 128 30.64 -6.57 -0.96
C GLU A 128 30.80 -6.53 0.55
N LYS A 129 30.10 -5.65 1.27
CA LYS A 129 30.28 -5.52 2.72
C LYS A 129 29.24 -6.28 3.51
N LEU A 130 27.95 -6.07 3.25
CA LEU A 130 26.92 -6.68 4.08
C LEU A 130 26.74 -8.17 3.76
N SER A 131 26.75 -8.53 2.48
CA SER A 131 26.53 -9.92 2.08
C SER A 131 27.73 -10.84 2.36
N THR A 132 28.95 -10.30 2.37
CA THR A 132 30.17 -11.08 2.70
C THR A 132 30.54 -11.06 4.18
N ASN A 133 29.96 -10.18 5.00
CA ASN A 133 30.24 -10.15 6.43
C ASN A 133 29.70 -11.43 7.09
N PRO A 134 30.56 -12.37 7.55
CA PRO A 134 30.12 -13.67 8.05
C PRO A 134 29.26 -13.55 9.31
N SER A 135 29.36 -12.45 10.04
CA SER A 135 28.62 -12.20 11.27
C SER A 135 27.13 -12.02 11.01
N ILE A 136 26.73 -11.48 9.84
CA ILE A 136 25.32 -11.22 9.52
C ILE A 136 24.58 -12.55 9.24
N PRO A 137 25.04 -13.43 8.34
CA PRO A 137 24.42 -14.73 8.17
C PRO A 137 24.54 -15.60 9.42
N PHE A 138 25.66 -15.52 10.17
CA PHE A 138 25.77 -16.22 11.46
C PHE A 138 24.72 -15.74 12.46
N ALA A 139 24.44 -14.44 12.48
CA ALA A 139 23.37 -13.88 13.29
C ALA A 139 21.99 -14.43 12.90
N VAL A 140 21.70 -14.55 11.60
CA VAL A 140 20.45 -15.18 11.11
C VAL A 140 20.41 -16.66 11.46
N ILE A 141 21.47 -17.43 11.17
CA ILE A 141 21.54 -18.87 11.46
C ILE A 141 21.39 -19.13 12.95
N SER A 142 22.08 -18.38 13.81
CA SER A 142 21.99 -18.54 15.27
C SER A 142 20.60 -18.22 15.82
N PHE A 143 19.92 -17.21 15.27
CA PHE A 143 18.50 -16.99 15.56
C PHE A 143 17.66 -18.20 15.16
N LEU A 144 17.90 -18.76 13.97
CA LEU A 144 17.17 -19.91 13.46
C LEU A 144 17.47 -21.20 14.24
N GLU A 145 18.68 -21.40 14.75
CA GLU A 145 19.01 -22.50 15.66
C GLU A 145 18.28 -22.35 17.00
N LYS A 146 18.18 -21.11 17.53
CA LYS A 146 17.41 -20.85 18.75
C LYS A 146 15.92 -21.16 18.59
N THR A 147 15.36 -21.03 17.38
CA THR A 147 13.96 -21.44 17.13
C THR A 147 13.71 -22.92 17.39
N GLU A 148 14.74 -23.77 17.40
CA GLU A 148 14.64 -25.19 17.74
C GLU A 148 14.34 -25.41 19.23
N SER A 149 14.48 -24.37 20.08
CA SER A 149 14.41 -24.45 21.54
C SER A 149 13.06 -24.01 22.17
N ASN A 150 11.93 -24.19 21.46
CA ASN A 150 10.55 -23.88 21.89
C ASN A 150 10.06 -22.43 21.67
N ILE A 151 10.48 -21.74 20.61
CA ILE A 151 9.83 -20.46 20.22
C ILE A 151 8.70 -20.77 19.22
N GLU A 152 7.47 -20.49 19.62
CA GLU A 152 6.32 -20.53 18.71
C GLU A 152 6.31 -19.28 17.83
N PHE A 153 6.50 -19.47 16.52
CA PHE A 153 6.30 -18.42 15.53
C PHE A 153 4.89 -18.53 14.95
N THR A 154 4.30 -17.37 14.70
CA THR A 154 3.08 -17.26 13.91
C THR A 154 3.32 -17.71 12.46
N PRO A 155 2.28 -18.14 11.73
CA PRO A 155 2.41 -18.48 10.31
C PRO A 155 2.98 -17.34 9.45
N TYR A 156 2.75 -16.09 9.87
CA TYR A 156 3.33 -14.91 9.22
C TYR A 156 4.84 -14.85 9.38
N GLU A 157 5.33 -15.01 10.62
CA GLU A 157 6.76 -14.99 10.92
C GLU A 157 7.49 -16.16 10.26
N TRP A 158 6.87 -17.35 10.21
CA TRP A 158 7.41 -18.49 9.48
C TRP A 158 7.56 -18.22 7.98
N ASN A 159 6.61 -17.53 7.37
CA ASN A 159 6.71 -17.15 5.97
C ASN A 159 7.89 -16.20 5.73
N TYR A 160 8.11 -15.25 6.63
CA TYR A 160 9.24 -14.34 6.49
C TYR A 160 10.58 -15.01 6.73
N ILE A 161 10.67 -15.86 7.76
CA ILE A 161 11.83 -16.72 8.02
C ILE A 161 12.14 -17.58 6.80
N ASN A 162 11.13 -18.14 6.14
CA ASN A 162 11.29 -18.89 4.90
C ASN A 162 11.90 -18.04 3.78
N GLN A 163 11.37 -16.83 3.54
CA GLN A 163 11.88 -15.92 2.51
C GLN A 163 13.33 -15.53 2.77
N LEU A 164 13.66 -15.18 4.02
CA LEU A 164 15.03 -14.87 4.43
C LEU A 164 15.94 -16.08 4.21
N ALA A 165 15.53 -17.28 4.65
CA ALA A 165 16.29 -18.50 4.44
C ALA A 165 16.52 -18.79 2.96
N GLN A 166 15.51 -18.62 2.10
CA GLN A 166 15.62 -18.81 0.64
C GLN A 166 16.67 -17.88 0.02
N THR A 167 16.86 -16.68 0.57
CA THR A 167 17.84 -15.72 0.07
C THR A 167 19.28 -16.02 0.50
N LEU A 168 19.49 -16.93 1.46
CA LEU A 168 20.82 -17.43 1.81
C LEU A 168 21.34 -18.29 0.65
N ASN A 169 22.33 -17.74 -0.07
CA ASN A 169 22.96 -18.37 -1.23
C ASN A 169 23.96 -19.45 -0.79
N SER A 170 23.87 -20.63 -1.42
CA SER A 170 24.69 -21.77 -1.06
C SER A 170 26.18 -21.65 -1.41
N GLY A 171 26.52 -20.72 -2.31
CA GLY A 171 27.91 -20.50 -2.75
C GLY A 171 28.75 -19.65 -1.80
N TRP A 172 28.15 -18.97 -0.82
CA TRP A 172 28.86 -17.99 0.02
C TRP A 172 29.34 -18.54 1.37
N PHE A 173 28.86 -19.72 1.75
CA PHE A 173 29.12 -20.29 3.06
C PHE A 173 30.04 -21.50 3.00
N PRO A 174 30.90 -21.69 4.03
CA PRO A 174 31.59 -22.96 4.21
C PRO A 174 30.59 -24.13 4.20
N LEU A 175 30.98 -25.26 3.60
CA LEU A 175 30.13 -26.44 3.37
C LEU A 175 29.34 -26.90 4.62
N LEU A 176 29.92 -26.74 5.81
CA LEU A 176 29.26 -27.08 7.07
C LEU A 176 28.00 -26.24 7.32
N TYR A 177 28.08 -24.93 7.10
CA TYR A 177 26.93 -24.03 7.22
C TYR A 177 25.90 -24.30 6.14
N GLN A 178 26.35 -24.70 4.95
CA GLN A 178 25.45 -25.02 3.87
C GLN A 178 24.49 -26.15 4.23
N ARG A 179 25.02 -27.24 4.80
CA ARG A 179 24.19 -28.35 5.29
C ARG A 179 23.16 -27.92 6.34
N LYS A 180 23.55 -27.00 7.23
CA LYS A 180 22.64 -26.42 8.23
C LYS A 180 21.53 -25.61 7.57
N ILE A 181 21.88 -24.73 6.64
CA ILE A 181 20.92 -23.91 5.89
C ILE A 181 19.94 -24.79 5.13
N ASP A 182 20.40 -25.86 4.47
CA ASP A 182 19.53 -26.75 3.70
C ASP A 182 18.58 -27.57 4.59
N ALA A 183 19.09 -28.11 5.69
CA ALA A 183 18.26 -28.80 6.69
C ALA A 183 17.18 -27.87 7.25
N MET A 184 17.55 -26.62 7.51
CA MET A 184 16.66 -25.59 8.01
C MET A 184 15.62 -25.18 6.96
N LYS A 185 15.99 -24.99 5.69
CA LYS A 185 15.06 -24.73 4.58
C LYS A 185 14.03 -25.85 4.45
N ALA A 186 14.47 -27.12 4.53
CA ALA A 186 13.59 -28.28 4.48
C ALA A 186 12.61 -28.34 5.66
N ARG A 187 13.04 -27.90 6.85
CA ARG A 187 12.18 -27.80 8.03
C ARG A 187 11.18 -26.65 7.93
N ILE A 188 11.63 -25.47 7.51
CA ILE A 188 10.78 -24.28 7.39
C ILE A 188 9.71 -24.48 6.30
N SER A 189 10.03 -25.20 5.22
CA SER A 189 9.10 -25.40 4.09
C SER A 189 7.82 -26.16 4.47
N ILE A 190 7.85 -26.97 5.53
CA ILE A 190 6.69 -27.70 6.06
C ILE A 190 5.91 -26.93 7.13
N MET A 191 6.40 -25.78 7.59
CA MET A 191 5.70 -24.95 8.58
C MET A 191 4.49 -24.25 7.95
N PRO A 192 3.41 -24.02 8.71
CA PRO A 192 2.29 -23.23 8.24
C PRO A 192 2.77 -21.81 7.93
N ARG A 193 2.34 -21.28 6.78
CA ARG A 193 2.75 -19.97 6.28
C ARG A 193 1.54 -19.18 5.83
N GLN A 194 1.58 -17.89 6.06
CA GLN A 194 0.61 -16.95 5.51
C GLN A 194 1.31 -15.65 5.09
N ASP A 195 0.81 -15.02 4.04
CA ASP A 195 1.35 -13.80 3.46
C ASP A 195 0.77 -12.53 4.10
N TYR A 196 0.34 -12.59 5.36
CA TYR A 196 -0.21 -11.44 6.08
C TYR A 196 -0.16 -11.66 7.59
N LYS A 197 -0.14 -10.58 8.37
CA LYS A 197 -0.26 -10.62 9.83
C LYS A 197 -1.70 -10.37 10.23
N TYR A 198 -2.36 -11.37 10.80
CA TYR A 198 -3.72 -11.23 11.33
C TYR A 198 -3.69 -10.72 12.77
N LYS A 199 -4.55 -9.75 13.09
CA LYS A 199 -4.79 -9.27 14.46
C LYS A 199 -6.28 -9.09 14.72
N CYS A 200 -6.70 -9.49 15.92
CA CYS A 200 -8.03 -9.16 16.43
C CYS A 200 -8.03 -7.73 16.99
N GLY A 201 -9.07 -6.97 16.65
CA GLY A 201 -9.38 -5.70 17.31
C GLY A 201 -10.20 -5.89 18.58
N GLU A 202 -10.64 -4.77 19.14
CA GLU A 202 -11.43 -4.68 20.38
C GLU A 202 -12.92 -4.47 20.10
N ALA A 203 -13.28 -4.11 18.85
CA ALA A 203 -14.67 -3.92 18.48
C ALA A 203 -15.42 -5.25 18.36
N ILE A 204 -16.71 -5.22 18.68
CA ILE A 204 -17.60 -6.36 18.47
C ILE A 204 -17.78 -6.57 16.97
N GLU A 205 -17.62 -7.82 16.52
CA GLU A 205 -17.88 -8.24 15.15
C GLU A 205 -19.33 -7.89 14.77
N LYS A 206 -19.49 -7.05 13.75
CA LYS A 206 -20.79 -6.68 13.17
C LYS A 206 -21.33 -7.86 12.37
N LYS A 207 -22.59 -8.21 12.62
CA LYS A 207 -23.33 -9.18 11.82
C LYS A 207 -24.12 -8.48 10.72
N LEU A 208 -24.16 -9.07 9.53
CA LEU A 208 -24.99 -8.60 8.43
C LEU A 208 -26.42 -9.14 8.55
N GLU A 209 -27.39 -8.35 8.11
CA GLU A 209 -28.77 -8.81 7.98
C GLU A 209 -28.89 -9.80 6.82
N VAL A 210 -29.45 -10.98 7.10
CA VAL A 210 -29.61 -12.06 6.12
C VAL A 210 -30.46 -11.66 4.92
N ASN A 211 -31.58 -10.96 5.14
CA ASN A 211 -32.56 -10.67 4.08
C ASN A 211 -32.21 -9.47 3.18
N LYS A 212 -31.20 -8.69 3.56
CA LYS A 212 -30.78 -7.50 2.82
C LYS A 212 -29.36 -7.08 3.24
N PRO A 213 -28.35 -7.93 2.99
CA PRO A 213 -27.00 -7.60 3.40
C PRO A 213 -26.57 -6.34 2.64
N SER A 214 -26.12 -5.36 3.41
CA SER A 214 -25.50 -4.15 2.89
C SER A 214 -24.34 -3.76 3.78
N PHE A 215 -23.28 -3.26 3.17
CA PHE A 215 -22.10 -2.82 3.88
C PHE A 215 -21.42 -1.67 3.13
N SER A 216 -20.62 -0.92 3.87
CA SER A 216 -19.79 0.15 3.33
C SER A 216 -18.33 -0.29 3.22
N LEU A 217 -17.69 0.05 2.11
CA LEU A 217 -16.29 -0.22 1.82
C LEU A 217 -15.56 1.11 1.61
N LEU A 218 -14.48 1.34 2.35
CA LEU A 218 -13.57 2.45 2.14
C LEU A 218 -12.34 1.95 1.38
N ASN A 219 -12.08 2.50 0.20
CA ASN A 219 -10.87 2.28 -0.59
C ASN A 219 -9.99 3.55 -0.49
N PHE A 220 -8.71 3.41 -0.13
CA PHE A 220 -7.85 4.58 0.05
C PHE A 220 -6.35 4.27 -0.04
N ASN A 221 -5.68 4.78 -1.07
CA ASN A 221 -4.22 4.88 -1.09
C ASN A 221 -3.77 5.98 -0.11
N VAL A 222 -3.06 5.61 0.97
CA VAL A 222 -2.66 6.54 2.04
C VAL A 222 -1.25 7.12 1.85
N CYS A 223 -0.50 6.66 0.84
CA CYS A 223 0.89 7.05 0.59
C CYS A 223 1.77 6.95 1.86
N PHE A 224 1.73 5.83 2.58
CA PHE A 224 2.60 5.55 3.75
C PHE A 224 3.88 4.85 3.30
N LEU A 225 4.54 5.44 2.30
CA LEU A 225 5.85 5.01 1.80
C LEU A 225 6.96 5.21 2.84
N PRO A 226 8.06 4.45 2.76
CA PRO A 226 9.16 4.58 3.70
C PRO A 226 9.84 5.95 3.72
N GLY A 227 10.15 6.43 4.93
CA GLY A 227 10.97 7.62 5.16
C GLY A 227 10.50 8.86 4.36
N LYS A 228 11.34 9.35 3.46
CA LYS A 228 11.10 10.56 2.64
C LYS A 228 10.35 10.30 1.33
N LEU A 229 10.04 9.05 0.99
CA LEU A 229 9.37 8.72 -0.26
C LEU A 229 7.97 9.36 -0.43
N PRO A 230 7.16 9.62 0.62
CA PRO A 230 5.90 10.35 0.45
C PRO A 230 6.10 11.79 -0.07
N LEU A 231 7.21 12.43 0.28
CA LEU A 231 7.55 13.76 -0.25
C LEU A 231 7.96 13.66 -1.72
N LEU A 232 8.68 12.58 -2.05
CA LEU A 232 9.16 12.33 -3.40
C LEU A 232 8.02 12.06 -4.38
N TYR A 233 7.12 11.14 -4.03
CA TYR A 233 6.09 10.64 -4.96
C TYR A 233 4.76 11.36 -4.85
N GLY A 234 4.35 11.77 -3.64
CA GLY A 234 3.04 12.39 -3.45
C GLY A 234 3.11 13.80 -2.86
N GLY A 235 4.30 14.42 -2.81
CA GLY A 235 4.46 15.82 -2.40
C GLY A 235 3.96 16.15 -0.99
N MET A 236 3.92 15.17 -0.08
CA MET A 236 3.30 15.29 1.24
C MET A 236 4.22 14.84 2.37
N LEU A 237 3.83 15.16 3.61
CA LEU A 237 4.61 14.81 4.80
C LEU A 237 4.73 13.28 5.01
N PRO A 238 5.76 12.80 5.71
CA PRO A 238 5.88 11.38 6.09
C PRO A 238 4.68 10.85 6.90
N TRP A 239 4.49 9.53 6.91
CA TRP A 239 3.32 8.88 7.52
C TRP A 239 3.17 9.22 9.01
N ASN A 240 4.27 9.33 9.75
CA ASN A 240 4.26 9.58 11.19
C ASN A 240 3.71 10.98 11.55
N GLU A 241 3.67 11.91 10.60
CA GLU A 241 3.04 13.23 10.77
C GLU A 241 1.55 13.23 10.39
N ARG A 242 1.06 12.18 9.70
CA ARG A 242 -0.29 12.10 9.14
C ARG A 242 -1.17 11.01 9.76
N VAL A 243 -0.57 9.95 10.30
CA VAL A 243 -1.28 8.71 10.67
C VAL A 243 -2.46 8.93 11.62
N GLU A 244 -2.34 9.82 12.59
CA GLU A 244 -3.44 10.15 13.50
C GLU A 244 -4.63 10.80 12.76
N LYS A 245 -4.35 11.76 11.86
CA LYS A 245 -5.39 12.46 11.09
C LYS A 245 -6.05 11.50 10.08
N VAL A 246 -5.25 10.65 9.43
CA VAL A 246 -5.75 9.58 8.56
C VAL A 246 -6.67 8.64 9.34
N ALA A 247 -6.22 8.14 10.50
CA ALA A 247 -7.04 7.26 11.32
C ALA A 247 -8.32 7.94 11.83
N GLN A 248 -8.26 9.22 12.24
CA GLN A 248 -9.44 9.99 12.62
C GLN A 248 -10.44 10.12 11.47
N LYS A 249 -9.96 10.37 10.25
CA LYS A 249 -10.80 10.44 9.06
C LYS A 249 -11.47 9.09 8.76
N ILE A 250 -10.72 7.99 8.83
CA ILE A 250 -11.27 6.62 8.68
C ILE A 250 -12.37 6.36 9.72
N LYS A 251 -12.11 6.66 11.00
CA LYS A 251 -13.11 6.53 12.08
C LYS A 251 -14.37 7.36 11.85
N HIS A 252 -14.22 8.55 11.28
CA HIS A 252 -15.33 9.46 11.00
C HIS A 252 -16.20 8.94 9.84
N LEU A 253 -15.58 8.37 8.81
CA LEU A 253 -16.29 7.75 7.69
C LEU A 253 -17.02 6.47 8.11
N ASP A 254 -16.53 5.81 9.16
CA ASP A 254 -17.17 4.68 9.85
C ASP A 254 -17.55 3.52 8.90
N ALA A 255 -16.75 3.30 7.85
CA ALA A 255 -16.97 2.21 6.91
C ALA A 255 -16.93 0.83 7.60
N ASP A 256 -17.63 -0.16 7.04
CA ASP A 256 -17.64 -1.53 7.56
C ASP A 256 -16.35 -2.27 7.24
N ILE A 257 -15.80 -2.02 6.06
CA ILE A 257 -14.53 -2.55 5.58
C ILE A 257 -13.67 -1.38 5.11
N VAL A 258 -12.38 -1.44 5.43
CA VAL A 258 -11.37 -0.47 5.02
C VAL A 258 -10.27 -1.25 4.30
N CYS A 259 -10.02 -0.89 3.05
CA CYS A 259 -8.94 -1.39 2.21
C CYS A 259 -8.01 -0.21 1.92
N LEU A 260 -6.77 -0.28 2.43
CA LEU A 260 -5.77 0.75 2.20
C LEU A 260 -4.64 0.22 1.32
N GLN A 261 -4.09 1.10 0.50
CA GLN A 261 -2.88 0.87 -0.29
C GLN A 261 -1.73 1.74 0.24
N GLU A 262 -0.50 1.33 -0.10
CA GLU A 262 0.76 1.98 0.29
C GLU A 262 1.06 2.05 1.79
N VAL A 263 0.58 1.10 2.58
CA VAL A 263 0.98 0.90 3.98
C VAL A 263 2.22 -0.01 4.06
N PHE A 264 3.35 0.48 3.55
CA PHE A 264 4.57 -0.33 3.39
C PHE A 264 5.39 -0.49 4.68
N GLU A 265 5.39 0.53 5.55
CA GLU A 265 6.13 0.47 6.81
C GLU A 265 5.40 -0.36 7.88
N GLU A 266 6.17 -1.15 8.64
CA GLU A 266 5.58 -1.96 9.71
C GLU A 266 5.04 -1.07 10.83
N LYS A 267 5.80 -0.05 11.21
CA LYS A 267 5.42 0.91 12.25
C LYS A 267 4.17 1.70 11.86
N SER A 268 3.98 2.00 10.58
CA SER A 268 2.78 2.72 10.12
C SER A 268 1.53 1.84 10.17
N ALA A 269 1.64 0.57 9.75
CA ALA A 269 0.54 -0.39 9.87
C ALA A 269 0.17 -0.70 11.33
N GLU A 270 1.17 -0.82 12.21
CA GLU A 270 0.96 -1.04 13.65
C GLU A 270 0.35 0.19 14.32
N ALA A 271 0.78 1.40 13.97
CA ALA A 271 0.16 2.63 14.43
C ALA A 271 -1.30 2.75 13.98
N LEU A 272 -1.61 2.40 12.72
CA LEU A 272 -2.98 2.33 12.23
C LEU A 272 -3.82 1.31 13.01
N PHE A 273 -3.28 0.11 13.27
CA PHE A 273 -3.94 -0.90 14.08
C PHE A 273 -4.28 -0.35 15.48
N ASP A 274 -3.32 0.22 16.19
CA ASP A 274 -3.53 0.74 17.54
C ASP A 274 -4.57 1.87 17.57
N LEU A 275 -4.56 2.73 16.56
CA LEU A 275 -5.54 3.79 16.44
C LEU A 275 -6.93 3.24 16.08
N LEU A 276 -7.04 2.20 15.26
CA LEU A 276 -8.31 1.71 14.71
C LEU A 276 -8.92 0.52 15.47
N LYS A 277 -8.18 -0.18 16.32
CA LYS A 277 -8.62 -1.44 16.97
C LYS A 277 -9.90 -1.33 17.79
N GLY A 278 -10.22 -0.15 18.33
CA GLY A 278 -11.50 0.11 19.02
C GLY A 278 -12.73 0.23 18.10
N LYS A 279 -12.54 0.25 16.77
CA LYS A 279 -13.61 0.43 15.77
C LYS A 279 -13.81 -0.76 14.83
N TYR A 280 -12.80 -1.61 14.68
CA TYR A 280 -12.82 -2.75 13.76
C TYR A 280 -12.45 -4.02 14.53
N ALA A 281 -13.03 -5.15 14.13
CA ALA A 281 -12.87 -6.43 14.82
C ALA A 281 -11.72 -7.27 14.22
N HIS A 282 -11.43 -7.11 12.93
CA HIS A 282 -10.44 -7.90 12.21
C HIS A 282 -9.45 -7.00 11.46
N PHE A 283 -8.17 -7.35 11.52
CA PHE A 283 -7.10 -6.65 10.83
C PHE A 283 -6.17 -7.61 10.10
N TYR A 284 -5.80 -7.23 8.87
CA TYR A 284 -4.82 -7.92 8.04
C TYR A 284 -3.74 -6.91 7.66
N LEU A 285 -2.57 -7.05 8.27
CA LEU A 285 -1.43 -6.15 8.17
C LEU A 285 -0.32 -6.79 7.33
N HIS A 286 0.58 -5.95 6.82
CA HIS A 286 1.80 -6.38 6.11
C HIS A 286 1.53 -7.46 5.07
N VAL A 287 0.49 -7.24 4.27
CA VAL A 287 0.07 -8.18 3.25
C VAL A 287 1.18 -8.30 2.19
N GLY A 288 1.42 -9.52 1.73
CA GLY A 288 2.46 -9.87 0.79
C GLY A 288 3.82 -10.20 1.43
N PRO A 289 4.73 -10.79 0.63
CA PRO A 289 6.05 -11.15 1.08
C PRO A 289 6.87 -9.91 1.45
N ARG A 290 7.77 -10.06 2.41
CA ARG A 290 8.77 -9.04 2.75
C ARG A 290 10.01 -9.22 1.89
N THR A 291 10.81 -8.18 1.86
CA THR A 291 11.71 -7.93 0.75
C THR A 291 13.02 -7.35 1.22
N PHE A 292 13.59 -7.98 2.24
CA PHE A 292 15.03 -7.84 2.38
C PHE A 292 15.67 -9.17 2.67
N GLY A 293 16.21 -9.74 1.59
CA GLY A 293 17.15 -10.85 1.66
C GLY A 293 18.55 -10.38 1.30
N PHE A 294 19.40 -11.33 0.93
CA PHE A 294 20.80 -11.09 0.60
C PHE A 294 21.07 -10.88 -0.90
N THR A 295 20.03 -10.64 -1.72
CA THR A 295 20.15 -10.50 -3.18
C THR A 295 19.46 -9.25 -3.71
N GLU A 296 19.86 -8.75 -4.89
CA GLU A 296 19.29 -7.54 -5.50
C GLU A 296 17.76 -7.65 -5.67
N GLY A 297 17.29 -8.77 -6.21
CA GLY A 297 15.88 -9.01 -6.47
C GLY A 297 15.04 -9.29 -5.20
N SER A 298 15.73 -9.48 -4.07
CA SER A 298 15.07 -9.62 -2.77
C SER A 298 14.80 -8.27 -2.11
N ALA A 299 15.50 -7.20 -2.49
CA ALA A 299 15.28 -5.84 -1.98
C ALA A 299 14.01 -5.21 -2.57
N GLY A 300 13.17 -4.64 -1.72
CA GLY A 300 11.94 -3.97 -2.14
C GLY A 300 11.00 -3.72 -0.96
N LEU A 301 9.73 -3.50 -1.28
CA LEU A 301 8.62 -3.34 -0.34
C LEU A 301 7.63 -4.49 -0.48
N ASN A 302 6.88 -4.77 0.59
CA ASN A 302 5.73 -5.66 0.56
C ASN A 302 4.61 -5.09 -0.34
N SER A 303 3.39 -5.67 -0.34
CA SER A 303 2.32 -5.18 -1.22
C SER A 303 1.79 -3.78 -0.84
N GLY A 304 2.05 -3.33 0.39
CA GLY A 304 1.45 -2.12 0.95
C GLY A 304 -0.04 -2.22 1.25
N LEU A 305 -0.65 -3.41 1.13
CA LEU A 305 -2.08 -3.58 1.42
C LEU A 305 -2.32 -3.71 2.94
N PHE A 306 -3.38 -3.07 3.41
CA PHE A 306 -3.89 -3.13 4.78
C PHE A 306 -5.40 -3.26 4.75
N ILE A 307 -5.95 -4.18 5.55
CA ILE A 307 -7.39 -4.38 5.66
C ILE A 307 -7.82 -4.27 7.12
N ALA A 308 -8.88 -3.51 7.38
CA ALA A 308 -9.60 -3.51 8.66
C ALA A 308 -11.09 -3.74 8.42
N SER A 309 -11.73 -4.59 9.22
CA SER A 309 -13.12 -4.96 9.03
C SER A 309 -13.88 -5.05 10.35
N LYS A 310 -15.11 -4.51 10.35
CA LYS A 310 -16.11 -4.74 11.39
C LYS A 310 -16.76 -6.11 11.21
N LEU A 311 -16.81 -6.60 9.98
CA LEU A 311 -17.42 -7.86 9.57
C LEU A 311 -16.41 -9.00 9.65
N ARG A 312 -16.89 -10.21 9.91
CA ARG A 312 -16.09 -11.42 9.75
C ARG A 312 -15.56 -11.52 8.32
N ILE A 313 -14.26 -11.79 8.19
CA ILE A 313 -13.60 -12.07 6.92
C ILE A 313 -13.30 -13.57 6.87
N ASP A 314 -13.80 -14.24 5.84
CA ASP A 314 -13.54 -15.65 5.57
C ASP A 314 -12.56 -15.82 4.40
N ASN A 315 -11.79 -16.91 4.43
CA ASN A 315 -10.82 -17.28 3.38
C ASN A 315 -9.85 -16.15 2.93
N PRO A 316 -9.24 -15.38 3.86
CA PRO A 316 -8.28 -14.34 3.50
C PRO A 316 -7.04 -14.94 2.82
N GLU A 317 -6.73 -14.45 1.62
CA GLU A 317 -5.63 -14.94 0.79
C GLU A 317 -4.97 -13.80 0.03
N TYR A 318 -3.65 -13.78 0.03
CA TYR A 318 -2.85 -12.92 -0.83
C TYR A 318 -2.31 -13.71 -2.01
N ILE A 319 -2.41 -13.16 -3.21
CA ILE A 319 -1.86 -13.75 -4.43
C ILE A 319 -0.90 -12.73 -5.05
N PRO A 320 0.42 -13.03 -5.11
CA PRO A 320 1.38 -12.16 -5.77
C PRO A 320 1.14 -12.15 -7.29
N PHE A 321 1.42 -11.02 -7.92
CA PHE A 321 1.41 -10.97 -9.38
C PHE A 321 2.60 -11.74 -9.96
N GLU A 322 2.37 -12.49 -11.04
CA GLU A 322 3.44 -13.20 -11.76
C GLU A 322 4.48 -12.22 -12.32
N LYS A 323 4.03 -11.01 -12.69
CA LYS A 323 4.85 -9.91 -13.17
C LYS A 323 4.50 -8.63 -12.41
N SER A 324 5.52 -8.00 -11.87
CA SER A 324 5.43 -6.73 -11.16
C SER A 324 6.62 -5.85 -11.52
N GLY A 325 6.45 -4.54 -11.36
CA GLY A 325 7.55 -3.60 -11.44
C GLY A 325 8.65 -3.88 -10.42
N ILE A 326 9.76 -3.18 -10.59
CA ILE A 326 10.95 -3.36 -9.77
C ILE A 326 10.65 -2.78 -8.38
N HIS A 327 11.03 -3.50 -7.31
CA HIS A 327 11.03 -3.04 -5.91
C HIS A 327 9.72 -3.09 -5.11
N VAL A 328 8.58 -3.54 -5.67
CA VAL A 328 7.36 -3.78 -4.86
C VAL A 328 6.80 -5.15 -5.19
N LYS A 329 6.60 -6.01 -4.18
CA LYS A 329 5.97 -7.32 -4.36
C LYS A 329 4.47 -7.16 -4.39
N ARG A 330 3.98 -6.58 -5.50
CA ARG A 330 2.56 -6.35 -5.76
C ARG A 330 1.81 -7.66 -5.94
N GLY A 331 0.51 -7.57 -5.72
CA GLY A 331 -0.45 -8.66 -5.78
C GLY A 331 -1.79 -8.16 -5.33
N PHE A 332 -2.73 -9.07 -5.14
CA PHE A 332 -4.05 -8.73 -4.65
C PHE A 332 -4.39 -9.58 -3.43
N PHE A 333 -5.09 -8.97 -2.49
CA PHE A 333 -5.67 -9.63 -1.34
C PHE A 333 -7.15 -9.89 -1.61
N ASN A 334 -7.57 -11.14 -1.50
CA ASN A 334 -8.94 -11.53 -1.71
C ASN A 334 -9.51 -12.22 -0.47
N PHE A 335 -10.81 -12.04 -0.27
CA PHE A 335 -11.52 -12.65 0.84
C PHE A 335 -13.03 -12.68 0.60
N SER A 336 -13.69 -13.51 1.40
CA SER A 336 -15.14 -13.72 1.37
C SER A 336 -15.82 -13.02 2.54
N LEU A 337 -17.06 -12.57 2.33
CA LEU A 337 -17.99 -12.21 3.38
C LEU A 337 -19.15 -13.20 3.40
N SER A 338 -19.54 -13.59 4.61
CA SER A 338 -20.62 -14.54 4.85
C SER A 338 -21.72 -13.95 5.73
N THR A 339 -22.94 -14.41 5.51
CA THR A 339 -24.04 -14.33 6.47
C THR A 339 -24.25 -15.71 7.11
N ASP A 340 -25.24 -15.83 8.00
CA ASP A 340 -25.63 -17.15 8.55
C ASP A 340 -26.15 -18.13 7.46
N GLU A 341 -26.54 -17.63 6.27
CA GLU A 341 -26.93 -18.45 5.10
C GLU A 341 -25.73 -18.85 4.21
N GLY A 342 -24.55 -18.34 4.54
CA GLY A 342 -23.28 -18.59 3.87
C GLY A 342 -22.74 -17.37 3.12
N GLU A 343 -21.75 -17.64 2.30
CA GLU A 343 -21.02 -16.66 1.50
C GLU A 343 -21.94 -15.94 0.52
N PHE A 344 -21.83 -14.60 0.46
CA PHE A 344 -22.64 -13.76 -0.44
C PHE A 344 -21.81 -12.76 -1.25
N MET A 345 -20.56 -12.49 -0.87
CA MET A 345 -19.70 -11.51 -1.52
C MET A 345 -18.23 -11.94 -1.47
N HIS A 346 -17.51 -11.75 -2.56
CA HIS A 346 -16.04 -11.76 -2.61
C HIS A 346 -15.51 -10.35 -2.84
N ILE A 347 -14.44 -10.00 -2.12
CA ILE A 347 -13.77 -8.71 -2.26
C ILE A 347 -12.33 -8.97 -2.64
N TYR A 348 -11.87 -8.25 -3.66
CA TYR A 348 -10.49 -8.19 -4.11
C TYR A 348 -9.99 -6.77 -3.87
N THR A 349 -8.88 -6.61 -3.16
CA THR A 349 -8.17 -5.34 -3.03
C THR A 349 -6.76 -5.45 -3.58
N THR A 350 -6.30 -4.42 -4.30
CA THR A 350 -5.02 -4.43 -5.00
C THR A 350 -4.39 -3.05 -5.09
N HIS A 351 -3.14 -3.01 -5.52
CA HIS A 351 -2.44 -1.82 -5.98
C HIS A 351 -1.61 -2.18 -7.22
N LEU A 352 -2.12 -1.86 -8.42
CA LEU A 352 -1.49 -2.28 -9.69
C LEU A 352 -0.23 -1.43 -10.00
N GLU A 353 0.47 -1.81 -11.06
CA GLU A 353 1.70 -1.12 -11.51
C GLU A 353 1.49 0.39 -11.73
N ALA A 354 2.31 1.23 -11.07
CA ALA A 354 2.11 2.68 -11.02
C ALA A 354 2.70 3.46 -12.21
N PHE A 355 3.72 2.92 -12.87
CA PHE A 355 4.40 3.66 -13.94
C PHE A 355 3.59 3.62 -15.24
N ASN A 356 3.55 4.75 -15.95
CA ASN A 356 2.90 4.87 -17.27
C ASN A 356 3.85 4.56 -18.43
N GLU A 357 5.15 4.49 -18.16
CA GLU A 357 6.18 4.16 -19.13
C GLU A 357 6.17 2.67 -19.45
N PHE A 358 6.59 2.28 -20.65
CA PHE A 358 6.69 0.88 -21.03
C PHE A 358 7.61 0.12 -20.04
N PRO A 359 7.18 -1.04 -19.49
CA PRO A 359 6.00 -1.85 -19.86
C PRO A 359 4.75 -1.64 -18.98
N GLY A 360 4.65 -0.56 -18.20
CA GLY A 360 3.62 -0.30 -17.19
C GLY A 360 2.17 -0.60 -17.61
N PRO A 361 1.63 0.02 -18.69
CA PRO A 361 0.27 -0.26 -19.15
C PRO A 361 0.00 -1.74 -19.50
N GLU A 362 1.00 -2.44 -20.05
CA GLU A 362 0.90 -3.87 -20.36
C GLU A 362 1.02 -4.74 -19.11
N LEU A 363 1.83 -4.32 -18.12
CA LEU A 363 1.87 -4.97 -16.81
C LEU A 363 0.54 -4.86 -16.08
N ARG A 364 -0.10 -3.67 -16.05
CA ARG A 364 -1.43 -3.49 -15.45
C ARG A 364 -2.47 -4.40 -16.09
N LYS A 365 -2.45 -4.53 -17.41
CA LYS A 365 -3.32 -5.45 -18.14
C LYS A 365 -3.12 -6.89 -17.67
N GLN A 366 -1.88 -7.38 -17.65
CA GLN A 366 -1.55 -8.75 -17.22
C GLN A 366 -1.95 -9.00 -15.76
N GLN A 367 -1.75 -8.01 -14.88
CA GLN A 367 -2.17 -8.07 -13.48
C GLN A 367 -3.70 -8.15 -13.33
N LEU A 368 -4.44 -7.34 -14.10
CA LEU A 368 -5.90 -7.36 -14.11
C LEU A 368 -6.45 -8.67 -14.70
N GLU A 369 -5.83 -9.21 -15.75
CA GLU A 369 -6.15 -10.55 -16.29
C GLU A 369 -5.94 -11.64 -15.23
N GLN A 370 -4.86 -11.58 -14.45
CA GLN A 370 -4.61 -12.52 -13.35
C GLN A 370 -5.72 -12.45 -12.28
N ILE A 371 -6.18 -11.24 -11.92
CA ILE A 371 -7.31 -11.04 -11.00
C ILE A 371 -8.59 -11.64 -11.58
N LEU A 372 -8.90 -11.35 -12.85
CA LEU A 372 -10.10 -11.85 -13.52
C LEU A 372 -10.09 -13.39 -13.61
N ASN A 373 -8.94 -13.99 -13.87
CA ASN A 373 -8.79 -15.45 -13.88
C ASN A 373 -9.05 -16.03 -12.48
N ARG A 374 -8.56 -15.39 -11.42
CA ARG A 374 -8.87 -15.83 -10.05
C ARG A 374 -10.35 -15.68 -9.71
N MET A 375 -11.00 -14.60 -10.14
CA MET A 375 -12.45 -14.44 -9.99
C MET A 375 -13.22 -15.56 -10.70
N LYS A 376 -12.83 -15.89 -11.93
CA LYS A 376 -13.37 -17.03 -12.69
C LYS A 376 -13.25 -18.34 -11.93
N GLU A 377 -12.07 -18.65 -11.39
CA GLU A 377 -11.87 -19.85 -10.57
C GLU A 377 -12.78 -19.90 -9.34
N ASN A 378 -12.93 -18.77 -8.65
CA ASN A 378 -13.77 -18.68 -7.45
C ASN A 378 -15.25 -18.83 -7.79
N ILE A 379 -15.72 -18.26 -8.91
CA ILE A 379 -17.08 -18.47 -9.42
C ILE A 379 -17.32 -19.95 -9.71
N LEU A 380 -16.38 -20.62 -10.41
CA LEU A 380 -16.55 -22.03 -10.78
C LEU A 380 -16.55 -22.97 -9.57
N LYS A 381 -15.85 -22.61 -8.49
CA LYS A 381 -15.87 -23.36 -7.22
C LYS A 381 -17.18 -23.14 -6.45
N ASN A 382 -17.80 -21.98 -6.61
CA ASN A 382 -18.99 -21.58 -5.86
C ASN A 382 -20.25 -21.69 -6.73
N ASN A 383 -21.01 -22.78 -6.57
CA ASN A 383 -22.31 -22.97 -7.23
C ASN A 383 -23.44 -22.03 -6.72
N LYS A 384 -23.10 -20.88 -6.12
CA LYS A 384 -24.02 -19.92 -5.51
C LYS A 384 -23.90 -18.55 -6.20
N LYS A 385 -24.99 -17.79 -6.21
CA LYS A 385 -24.98 -16.38 -6.63
C LYS A 385 -24.26 -15.55 -5.58
N ILE A 386 -23.05 -15.09 -5.90
CA ILE A 386 -22.24 -14.23 -5.05
C ILE A 386 -21.91 -12.93 -5.79
N GLY A 387 -21.89 -11.81 -5.09
CA GLY A 387 -21.32 -10.57 -5.62
C GLY A 387 -19.80 -10.65 -5.63
N ILE A 388 -19.14 -9.97 -6.58
CA ILE A 388 -17.68 -9.86 -6.62
C ILE A 388 -17.29 -8.40 -6.82
N VAL A 389 -16.55 -7.85 -5.87
CA VAL A 389 -16.06 -6.46 -5.89
C VAL A 389 -14.54 -6.46 -6.07
N LEU A 390 -14.06 -5.62 -6.97
CA LEU A 390 -12.65 -5.23 -7.07
C LEU A 390 -12.52 -3.79 -6.57
N CYS A 391 -11.58 -3.54 -5.67
CA CYS A 391 -11.24 -2.21 -5.22
C CYS A 391 -9.74 -2.00 -5.14
N GLY A 392 -9.29 -0.75 -5.18
CA GLY A 392 -7.87 -0.42 -5.03
C GLY A 392 -7.45 0.77 -5.85
N ASP A 393 -6.18 1.11 -5.71
CA ASP A 393 -5.48 1.95 -6.68
C ASP A 393 -5.12 1.07 -7.89
N LEU A 394 -5.91 1.20 -8.96
CA LEU A 394 -5.67 0.40 -10.15
C LEU A 394 -4.61 1.05 -11.06
N ASN A 395 -4.20 2.29 -10.82
CA ASN A 395 -3.29 3.03 -11.69
C ASN A 395 -3.70 2.99 -13.18
N ILE A 396 -4.99 2.79 -13.48
CA ILE A 396 -5.56 2.81 -14.84
C ILE A 396 -6.24 4.17 -14.99
N PRO A 397 -5.64 5.16 -15.68
CA PRO A 397 -6.27 6.46 -15.81
C PRO A 397 -7.55 6.34 -16.63
N LEU A 398 -8.65 6.92 -16.13
CA LEU A 398 -9.92 6.98 -16.85
C LEU A 398 -9.73 7.69 -18.21
N LYS A 399 -10.20 7.06 -19.29
CA LYS A 399 -10.09 7.49 -20.70
C LYS A 399 -8.65 7.52 -21.25
N SER A 400 -7.75 6.71 -20.69
CA SER A 400 -6.38 6.55 -21.20
C SER A 400 -6.31 5.76 -22.51
N ASN A 401 -7.33 4.94 -22.81
CA ASN A 401 -7.32 3.93 -23.87
C ASN A 401 -6.22 2.88 -23.71
N GLU A 402 -5.73 2.67 -22.49
CA GLU A 402 -4.76 1.61 -22.25
C GLU A 402 -5.44 0.23 -22.21
N PRO A 403 -4.72 -0.86 -22.51
CA PRO A 403 -5.30 -2.20 -22.58
C PRO A 403 -6.11 -2.61 -21.33
N ALA A 404 -5.67 -2.22 -20.15
CA ALA A 404 -6.34 -2.53 -18.89
C ALA A 404 -7.67 -1.77 -18.69
N GLU A 405 -7.81 -0.57 -19.27
CA GLU A 405 -9.07 0.18 -19.21
C GLU A 405 -10.19 -0.55 -19.96
N PHE A 406 -9.88 -1.16 -21.10
CA PHE A 406 -10.85 -1.95 -21.85
C PHE A 406 -11.39 -3.10 -21.00
N LEU A 407 -10.50 -3.85 -20.34
CA LEU A 407 -10.89 -4.95 -19.44
C LEU A 407 -11.77 -4.45 -18.28
N LEU A 408 -11.42 -3.31 -17.68
CA LEU A 408 -12.21 -2.70 -16.60
C LEU A 408 -13.62 -2.35 -17.11
N SER A 409 -13.71 -1.69 -18.25
CA SER A 409 -14.97 -1.27 -18.88
C SER A 409 -15.82 -2.46 -19.35
N GLU A 410 -15.21 -3.54 -19.82
CA GLU A 410 -15.87 -4.74 -20.32
C GLU A 410 -16.46 -5.56 -19.18
N HIS A 411 -15.66 -5.84 -18.15
CA HIS A 411 -16.01 -6.79 -17.10
C HIS A 411 -16.69 -6.17 -15.87
N PHE A 412 -16.57 -4.86 -15.65
CA PHE A 412 -17.06 -4.27 -14.40
C PHE A 412 -18.08 -3.15 -14.59
N ILE A 413 -18.96 -3.05 -13.59
CA ILE A 413 -19.84 -1.90 -13.35
C ILE A 413 -19.04 -0.92 -12.51
N ASP A 414 -18.80 0.24 -13.11
CA ASP A 414 -18.03 1.34 -12.57
C ASP A 414 -18.93 2.58 -12.42
N SER A 415 -18.77 3.32 -11.31
CA SER A 415 -19.50 4.56 -11.03
C SER A 415 -19.09 5.71 -11.95
N TYR A 416 -17.87 5.70 -12.49
CA TYR A 416 -17.30 6.69 -13.39
C TYR A 416 -17.71 6.50 -14.85
N ASN A 417 -18.03 5.29 -15.31
CA ASN A 417 -18.50 5.04 -16.68
C ASN A 417 -19.82 5.74 -17.04
N LYS A 418 -20.65 6.10 -16.05
CA LYS A 418 -21.85 6.94 -16.27
C LYS A 418 -21.51 8.41 -16.49
N ILE A 419 -20.29 8.79 -16.13
CA ILE A 419 -19.77 10.14 -16.22
C ILE A 419 -19.17 10.32 -17.62
N ASN A 420 -20.01 10.73 -18.57
CA ASN A 420 -19.55 11.29 -19.84
C ASN A 420 -18.68 12.55 -19.66
N SER A 421 -18.46 13.03 -18.43
CA SER A 421 -17.68 14.23 -18.15
C SER A 421 -16.17 13.97 -18.23
N LYS A 422 -15.45 15.06 -18.49
CA LYS A 422 -14.00 15.13 -18.35
C LYS A 422 -13.60 14.83 -16.89
N VAL A 423 -12.37 14.36 -16.69
CA VAL A 423 -11.76 14.34 -15.36
C VAL A 423 -11.53 15.79 -14.94
N THR A 424 -11.96 16.15 -13.74
CA THR A 424 -11.87 17.50 -13.18
C THR A 424 -11.32 17.43 -11.76
N LEU A 425 -11.04 18.60 -11.17
CA LEU A 425 -10.61 18.66 -9.77
C LEU A 425 -11.68 18.10 -8.83
N GLU A 426 -12.96 18.23 -9.13
CA GLU A 426 -14.05 17.83 -8.25
C GLU A 426 -14.32 16.32 -8.22
N ASN A 427 -13.93 15.58 -9.28
CA ASN A 427 -14.19 14.15 -9.39
C ASN A 427 -12.94 13.27 -9.46
N ARG A 428 -11.74 13.86 -9.38
CA ARG A 428 -10.46 13.15 -9.34
C ARG A 428 -10.40 12.19 -8.15
N THR A 429 -9.66 11.11 -8.29
CA THR A 429 -9.23 10.29 -7.16
C THR A 429 -7.75 10.47 -6.84
N CYS A 430 -6.94 11.01 -7.75
CA CYS A 430 -5.53 11.31 -7.50
C CYS A 430 -5.14 12.72 -8.00
N LEU A 431 -4.14 13.30 -7.33
CA LEU A 431 -3.51 14.55 -7.72
C LEU A 431 -2.00 14.50 -7.42
N ASP A 432 -1.17 14.46 -8.46
CA ASP A 432 0.28 14.42 -8.29
C ASP A 432 0.84 15.77 -7.78
N PHE A 433 1.36 15.75 -6.55
CA PHE A 433 2.06 16.89 -5.93
C PHE A 433 3.59 16.79 -6.00
N SER A 434 4.18 15.71 -6.53
CA SER A 434 5.63 15.46 -6.55
C SER A 434 6.42 16.63 -7.14
N ASN A 435 5.88 17.22 -8.22
CA ASN A 435 6.46 18.36 -8.91
C ASN A 435 6.60 19.59 -8.00
N ILE A 436 5.72 19.76 -7.01
CA ILE A 436 5.76 20.90 -6.07
C ILE A 436 7.00 20.82 -5.20
N ILE A 437 7.39 19.64 -4.72
CA ILE A 437 8.50 19.49 -3.78
C ILE A 437 9.84 19.63 -4.48
N TRP A 438 10.04 18.96 -5.62
CA TRP A 438 11.27 19.10 -6.39
C TRP A 438 11.49 20.53 -6.89
N LYS A 439 10.39 21.19 -7.28
CA LYS A 439 10.44 22.51 -7.89
C LYS A 439 10.04 23.61 -6.91
N ALA A 440 10.06 23.36 -5.59
CA ALA A 440 9.57 24.24 -4.51
C ALA A 440 10.19 25.66 -4.45
N LYS A 441 11.12 25.98 -5.35
CA LYS A 441 11.57 27.35 -5.63
C LYS A 441 10.70 28.10 -6.65
N LEU A 442 9.68 27.45 -7.22
CA LEU A 442 8.87 27.97 -8.32
C LEU A 442 7.40 28.13 -7.90
N ASP A 443 6.86 29.29 -8.25
CA ASP A 443 5.48 29.73 -8.10
C ASP A 443 4.46 28.60 -8.37
N LEU A 444 3.71 28.18 -7.34
CA LEU A 444 2.66 27.14 -7.43
C LEU A 444 1.66 27.42 -8.56
N ASN A 445 1.45 28.70 -8.91
CA ASN A 445 0.55 29.08 -9.99
C ASN A 445 1.05 28.68 -11.38
N LYS A 446 2.31 28.25 -11.51
CA LYS A 446 2.93 27.85 -12.80
C LYS A 446 2.80 26.36 -13.10
N TYR A 447 2.39 25.55 -12.15
CA TYR A 447 2.23 24.11 -12.36
C TYR A 447 0.77 23.76 -12.57
N ALA A 448 0.46 23.23 -13.75
CA ALA A 448 -0.83 22.62 -14.00
C ALA A 448 -0.86 21.28 -13.29
N LEU A 449 -1.62 21.20 -12.20
CA LEU A 449 -1.95 19.94 -11.57
C LEU A 449 -2.82 19.12 -12.54
N VAL A 450 -2.49 17.85 -12.72
CA VAL A 450 -3.20 16.95 -13.61
C VAL A 450 -4.10 16.06 -12.74
N PRO A 451 -5.42 16.31 -12.70
CA PRO A 451 -6.33 15.44 -11.97
C PRO A 451 -6.45 14.10 -12.71
N GLU A 452 -6.41 13.00 -11.96
CA GLU A 452 -6.56 11.65 -12.49
C GLU A 452 -7.63 10.88 -11.70
N ILE A 453 -8.19 9.85 -12.33
CA ILE A 453 -9.00 8.84 -11.67
C ILE A 453 -8.25 7.52 -11.80
N LEU A 454 -7.66 7.07 -10.70
CA LEU A 454 -6.79 5.89 -10.59
C LEU A 454 -7.34 4.87 -9.58
N ASP A 455 -8.00 5.36 -8.52
CA ASP A 455 -8.70 4.55 -7.54
C ASP A 455 -10.09 4.16 -8.04
N TYR A 456 -10.43 2.89 -7.84
CA TYR A 456 -11.72 2.34 -8.22
C TYR A 456 -12.27 1.42 -7.13
N ALA A 457 -13.60 1.37 -7.02
CA ALA A 457 -14.35 0.29 -6.41
C ALA A 457 -15.49 -0.11 -7.34
N VAL A 458 -15.39 -1.31 -7.92
CA VAL A 458 -16.20 -1.77 -9.06
C VAL A 458 -16.80 -3.15 -8.81
N LEU A 459 -17.99 -3.38 -9.36
CA LEU A 459 -18.73 -4.64 -9.22
C LEU A 459 -18.62 -5.46 -10.51
N LEU A 460 -18.27 -6.74 -10.43
CA LEU A 460 -18.19 -7.61 -11.60
C LEU A 460 -19.56 -7.74 -12.29
N LYS A 461 -19.60 -7.62 -13.61
CA LYS A 461 -20.79 -7.81 -14.44
C LYS A 461 -21.10 -9.29 -14.61
N SER A 462 -22.37 -9.61 -14.83
CA SER A 462 -22.74 -10.85 -15.50
C SER A 462 -22.13 -10.85 -16.90
N HIS A 463 -21.30 -11.85 -17.22
CA HIS A 463 -20.60 -11.92 -18.50
C HIS A 463 -20.73 -13.33 -19.10
N PRO A 464 -21.00 -13.49 -20.41
CA PRO A 464 -21.22 -14.80 -21.03
C PRO A 464 -20.06 -15.78 -20.83
N GLU A 465 -18.82 -15.29 -20.87
CA GLU A 465 -17.61 -16.10 -20.65
C GLU A 465 -17.48 -16.62 -19.22
N LEU A 466 -18.24 -16.07 -18.27
CA LEU A 466 -18.26 -16.49 -16.87
C LEU A 466 -19.29 -17.61 -16.61
N GLN A 467 -19.62 -18.40 -17.64
CA GLN A 467 -20.42 -19.65 -17.56
C GLN A 467 -21.70 -19.53 -16.73
N GLY A 468 -22.52 -18.51 -16.99
CA GLY A 468 -23.79 -18.34 -16.27
C GLY A 468 -23.65 -17.65 -14.90
N PHE A 469 -22.51 -17.01 -14.62
CA PHE A 469 -22.40 -16.04 -13.54
C PHE A 469 -23.46 -14.95 -13.71
N ASP A 470 -24.39 -14.94 -12.77
CA ASP A 470 -25.34 -13.87 -12.56
C ASP A 470 -24.81 -13.09 -11.36
N ASN A 471 -24.34 -11.86 -11.61
CA ASN A 471 -23.92 -10.94 -10.56
C ASN A 471 -25.09 -10.54 -9.64
N GLY A 472 -26.28 -11.11 -9.87
CA GLY A 472 -27.45 -11.01 -9.04
C GLY A 472 -28.00 -9.60 -9.03
N ASN A 473 -28.78 -9.31 -8.00
CA ASN A 473 -29.33 -7.98 -7.81
C ASN A 473 -28.34 -7.06 -7.08
N PHE A 474 -27.02 -7.26 -7.20
CA PHE A 474 -26.07 -6.43 -6.46
C PHE A 474 -25.92 -5.05 -7.10
N SER A 475 -25.85 -4.01 -6.26
CA SER A 475 -25.49 -2.67 -6.70
C SER A 475 -24.40 -2.05 -5.82
N ILE A 476 -23.62 -1.18 -6.45
CA ILE A 476 -22.54 -0.42 -5.84
C ILE A 476 -22.76 1.07 -6.12
N TYR A 477 -22.59 1.90 -5.09
CA TYR A 477 -22.63 3.35 -5.20
C TYR A 477 -21.39 3.92 -4.54
N THR A 478 -20.54 4.59 -5.32
CA THR A 478 -19.27 5.13 -4.84
C THR A 478 -19.34 6.65 -4.74
N ALA A 479 -18.80 7.19 -3.66
CA ALA A 479 -18.58 8.62 -3.45
C ALA A 479 -17.10 8.89 -3.17
N VAL A 480 -16.55 9.89 -3.85
CA VAL A 480 -15.19 10.39 -3.60
C VAL A 480 -15.19 11.29 -2.36
N ILE A 481 -14.26 11.04 -1.46
CA ILE A 481 -14.06 11.77 -0.21
C ILE A 481 -12.74 12.54 -0.30
N PRO A 482 -12.76 13.89 -0.31
CA PRO A 482 -11.55 14.68 -0.37
C PRO A 482 -10.61 14.41 0.81
N MET A 483 -9.33 14.15 0.47
CA MET A 483 -8.22 13.90 1.40
C MET A 483 -7.05 14.86 1.22
N ASN A 484 -7.09 15.71 0.20
CA ASN A 484 -6.15 16.80 -0.02
C ASN A 484 -6.88 18.08 -0.43
N ASP A 485 -6.16 19.19 -0.28
CA ASP A 485 -6.48 20.51 -0.82
C ASP A 485 -5.29 20.90 -1.70
N GLU A 486 -5.53 21.14 -2.98
CA GLU A 486 -4.48 21.45 -3.95
C GLU A 486 -3.68 22.72 -3.60
N LYS A 487 -4.24 23.59 -2.76
CA LYS A 487 -3.57 24.81 -2.29
C LYS A 487 -2.69 24.54 -1.07
N LYS A 488 -2.78 23.35 -0.48
CA LYS A 488 -2.14 22.99 0.79
C LYS A 488 -1.61 21.55 0.79
N PRO A 489 -0.71 21.18 -0.13
CA PRO A 489 -0.20 19.80 -0.27
C PRO A 489 0.44 19.27 1.03
N LEU A 490 1.08 20.12 1.84
CA LEU A 490 1.67 19.70 3.11
C LEU A 490 0.64 19.43 4.23
N GLU A 491 -0.61 19.85 4.06
CA GLU A 491 -1.73 19.52 4.96
C GLU A 491 -2.51 18.28 4.46
N ALA A 492 -2.18 17.76 3.27
CA ALA A 492 -2.86 16.60 2.69
C ALA A 492 -2.71 15.36 3.57
N LEU A 493 -3.79 14.58 3.64
CA LEU A 493 -3.77 13.25 4.25
C LEU A 493 -3.20 12.20 3.30
N SER A 494 -3.38 12.41 1.99
CA SER A 494 -2.80 11.64 0.87
C SER A 494 -2.91 12.48 -0.41
N ASP A 495 -2.10 12.18 -1.42
CA ASP A 495 -2.24 12.65 -2.81
C ASP A 495 -3.47 12.04 -3.50
N HIS A 496 -3.92 10.89 -3.01
CA HIS A 496 -5.19 10.29 -3.37
C HIS A 496 -6.34 10.81 -2.51
N HIS A 497 -7.54 10.87 -3.07
CA HIS A 497 -8.81 10.94 -2.36
C HIS A 497 -9.27 9.51 -2.02
N ALA A 498 -10.04 9.37 -0.94
CA ALA A 498 -10.62 8.05 -0.65
C ALA A 498 -11.94 7.87 -1.40
N GLU A 499 -12.34 6.63 -1.58
CA GLU A 499 -13.65 6.27 -2.10
C GLU A 499 -14.43 5.52 -1.04
N ILE A 500 -15.67 5.96 -0.77
CA ILE A 500 -16.61 5.18 0.05
C ILE A 500 -17.71 4.60 -0.84
N SER A 501 -17.81 3.28 -0.83
CA SER A 501 -18.77 2.52 -1.62
C SER A 501 -19.81 1.88 -0.72
N LEU A 502 -21.09 2.09 -1.02
CA LEU A 502 -22.18 1.33 -0.44
C LEU A 502 -22.52 0.16 -1.38
N ILE A 503 -22.40 -1.07 -0.87
CA ILE A 503 -22.76 -2.29 -1.59
C ILE A 503 -24.02 -2.89 -0.97
N GLN A 504 -25.01 -3.24 -1.80
CA GLN A 504 -26.28 -3.80 -1.34
C GLN A 504 -26.86 -4.83 -2.33
N ILE A 505 -27.70 -5.72 -1.82
CA ILE A 505 -28.57 -6.58 -2.65
C ILE A 505 -29.91 -5.85 -2.88
N GLU A 506 -30.27 -5.63 -4.14
CA GLU A 506 -31.55 -5.10 -4.59
C GLU A 506 -32.63 -6.19 -4.57
N LYS A 507 -33.87 -5.79 -4.31
CA LYS A 507 -35.02 -6.69 -4.21
C LYS A 507 -35.71 -6.87 -5.55
#